data_AF-A0A7C1SXA9-F1
#
_entry.id   AF-A0A7C1SXA9-F1
#
_cell.length_a   1.000
_cell.length_b   1.000
_cell.length_c   1.000
_cell.angle_alpha   90.00
_cell.angle_beta   90.00
_cell.angle_gamma   90.00
#
_symmetry.space_group_name_H-M   'P 1'
#
loop_
_entity.id
_entity.type
_entity.pdbx_description
1 polymer ?
#
loop_
_entity_poly.entity_id
_entity_poly.type
_entity_poly.pdbx_seq_one_letter_code
_entity_poly.pdbx_strand_id
1 'polypeptide(L)'
;MSKTQLTQKEKELIAVGAAISAGCQKCSDFHFKKVIEEGASPEEVKKTVTGATSVINSSKEIMQRKAYSLMNIKREDVAECCSDRSDRMAELVKIGAAVATNCTTNTKKHIELAISLGVSSKEIEIAVGMAKVIRKKAGEFADQAVSEGLHTEVIVEENATASSGCGC
;
A
#
# COMPACT_ATOMS: atom_id res chain seq x y z
N MET A 1 -15.65 27.42 -9.88
CA MET A 1 -16.23 26.30 -9.12
C MET A 1 -15.07 25.40 -8.69
N SER A 2 -14.68 25.43 -7.40
CA SER A 2 -13.55 24.61 -6.93
C SER A 2 -13.99 23.14 -6.93
N LYS A 3 -13.16 22.29 -7.53
CA LYS A 3 -13.42 20.86 -7.70
C LYS A 3 -13.27 20.17 -6.33
N THR A 4 -14.33 20.20 -5.51
CA THR A 4 -14.30 19.78 -4.08
C THR A 4 -14.38 18.26 -3.89
N GLN A 5 -14.36 17.49 -4.97
CA GLN A 5 -14.59 16.04 -4.94
C GLN A 5 -13.53 15.33 -5.78
N LEU A 6 -12.90 14.32 -5.19
CA LEU A 6 -11.98 13.43 -5.90
C LEU A 6 -12.74 12.69 -7.01
N THR A 7 -12.19 12.73 -8.21
CA THR A 7 -12.61 11.89 -9.34
C THR A 7 -12.33 10.42 -9.03
N GLN A 8 -12.97 9.51 -9.77
CA GLN A 8 -12.74 8.07 -9.60
C GLN A 8 -11.28 7.70 -9.89
N LYS A 9 -10.70 8.24 -10.96
CA LYS A 9 -9.27 8.13 -11.24
C LYS A 9 -8.38 8.54 -10.07
N GLU A 10 -8.64 9.69 -9.45
CA GLU A 10 -7.86 10.16 -8.29
C GLU A 10 -8.01 9.24 -7.08
N LYS A 11 -9.23 8.75 -6.82
CA LYS A 11 -9.47 7.76 -5.75
C LYS A 11 -8.71 6.47 -6.00
N GLU A 12 -8.73 5.95 -7.23
CA GLU A 12 -8.03 4.72 -7.57
C GLU A 12 -6.51 4.90 -7.56
N LEU A 13 -5.96 6.08 -7.91
CA LEU A 13 -4.53 6.39 -7.71
C LEU A 13 -4.14 6.36 -6.23
N ILE A 14 -4.96 6.96 -5.34
CA ILE A 14 -4.75 6.88 -3.89
C ILE A 14 -4.83 5.42 -3.41
N ALA A 15 -5.78 4.66 -3.95
CA ALA A 15 -5.95 3.24 -3.62
C ALA A 15 -4.75 2.40 -4.04
N VAL A 16 -4.21 2.62 -5.25
CA VAL A 16 -2.97 1.99 -5.73
C VAL A 16 -1.80 2.29 -4.77
N GLY A 17 -1.63 3.57 -4.40
CA GLY A 17 -0.59 3.96 -3.46
C GLY A 17 -0.72 3.26 -2.09
N ALA A 18 -1.94 3.18 -1.56
CA ALA A 18 -2.23 2.48 -0.31
C ALA A 18 -2.03 0.95 -0.43
N ALA A 19 -2.42 0.33 -1.55
CA ALA A 19 -2.31 -1.12 -1.76
C ALA A 19 -0.84 -1.58 -1.84
N ILE A 20 -0.01 -0.86 -2.59
CA ILE A 20 1.44 -1.10 -2.67
C ILE A 20 2.08 -0.93 -1.29
N SER A 21 1.73 0.15 -0.59
CA SER A 21 2.31 0.47 0.72
C SER A 21 1.89 -0.51 1.81
N ALA A 22 0.69 -1.08 1.71
CA ALA A 22 0.22 -2.17 2.55
C ALA A 22 0.88 -3.52 2.23
N GLY A 23 1.62 -3.64 1.12
CA GLY A 23 2.24 -4.89 0.68
C GLY A 23 1.23 -5.95 0.22
N CYS A 24 0.07 -5.56 -0.29
CA CYS A 24 -1.00 -6.49 -0.64
C CYS A 24 -1.17 -6.68 -2.15
N GLN A 25 -0.84 -7.87 -2.66
CA GLN A 25 -0.94 -8.21 -4.09
C GLN A 25 -2.38 -8.16 -4.60
N LYS A 26 -3.33 -8.84 -3.94
CA LYS A 26 -4.75 -8.86 -4.33
C LYS A 26 -5.36 -7.45 -4.40
N CYS A 27 -5.04 -6.57 -3.43
CA CYS A 27 -5.47 -5.17 -3.47
C CYS A 27 -4.81 -4.41 -4.64
N SER A 28 -3.52 -4.66 -4.89
CA SER A 28 -2.79 -4.03 -5.99
C SER A 28 -3.40 -4.42 -7.34
N ASP A 29 -3.61 -5.71 -7.60
CA ASP A 29 -4.22 -6.20 -8.84
C ASP A 29 -5.57 -5.53 -9.12
N PHE A 30 -6.42 -5.48 -8.09
CA PHE A 30 -7.75 -4.87 -8.20
C PHE A 30 -7.69 -3.37 -8.50
N HIS A 31 -6.89 -2.61 -7.76
CA HIS A 31 -6.85 -1.16 -7.90
C HIS A 31 -6.04 -0.71 -9.13
N PHE A 32 -5.03 -1.47 -9.57
CA PHE A 32 -4.35 -1.21 -10.84
C PHE A 32 -5.28 -1.43 -12.04
N LYS A 33 -6.06 -2.52 -12.04
CA LYS A 33 -7.05 -2.74 -13.09
C LYS A 33 -8.01 -1.55 -13.19
N LYS A 34 -8.58 -1.12 -12.06
CA LYS A 34 -9.51 0.01 -12.02
C LYS A 34 -8.89 1.34 -12.42
N VAL A 35 -7.69 1.66 -11.96
CA VAL A 35 -7.06 2.95 -12.28
C VAL A 35 -6.76 3.07 -13.78
N ILE A 36 -6.46 1.95 -14.44
CA ILE A 36 -6.27 1.86 -15.90
C ILE A 36 -7.63 2.02 -16.62
N GLU A 37 -8.68 1.37 -16.14
CA GLU A 37 -10.06 1.52 -16.66
C GLU A 37 -10.56 2.98 -16.55
N GLU A 38 -10.17 3.69 -15.49
CA GLU A 38 -10.44 5.12 -15.29
C GLU A 38 -9.53 6.06 -16.11
N GLY A 39 -8.67 5.50 -16.97
CA GLY A 39 -7.86 6.25 -17.93
C GLY A 39 -6.62 6.94 -17.33
N ALA A 40 -6.05 6.41 -16.24
CA ALA A 40 -4.77 6.91 -15.76
C ALA A 40 -3.62 6.62 -16.73
N SER A 41 -2.77 7.62 -16.96
CA SER A 41 -1.60 7.43 -17.81
C SER A 41 -0.53 6.61 -17.08
N PRO A 42 0.37 5.92 -17.83
CA PRO A 42 1.52 5.24 -17.24
C PRO A 42 2.37 6.14 -16.34
N GLU A 43 2.50 7.43 -16.69
CA GLU A 43 3.23 8.43 -15.90
C GLU A 43 2.53 8.78 -14.59
N GLU A 44 1.19 8.90 -14.57
CA GLU A 44 0.42 9.13 -13.34
C GLU A 44 0.56 7.93 -12.39
N VAL A 45 0.50 6.72 -12.93
CA VAL A 45 0.71 5.48 -12.18
C VAL A 45 2.16 5.41 -11.66
N LYS A 46 3.17 5.67 -12.51
CA LYS A 46 4.58 5.68 -12.10
C LYS A 46 4.83 6.67 -10.97
N LYS A 47 4.30 7.90 -11.07
CA LYS A 47 4.40 8.90 -9.99
C LYS A 47 3.75 8.41 -8.70
N THR A 48 2.61 7.74 -8.80
CA THR A 48 1.92 7.14 -7.64
C THR A 48 2.78 6.06 -6.97
N VAL A 49 3.37 5.16 -7.75
CA VAL A 49 4.29 4.12 -7.24
C VAL A 49 5.52 4.75 -6.58
N THR A 50 6.12 5.76 -7.20
CA THR A 50 7.28 6.48 -6.63
C THR A 50 6.91 7.17 -5.32
N GLY A 51 5.78 7.88 -5.25
CA GLY A 51 5.30 8.54 -4.04
C GLY A 51 5.03 7.54 -2.90
N ALA A 52 4.36 6.43 -3.20
CA ALA A 52 4.11 5.35 -2.24
C ALA A 52 5.42 4.74 -1.72
N THR A 53 6.36 4.42 -2.62
CA THR A 53 7.66 3.82 -2.27
C THR A 53 8.51 4.75 -1.42
N SER A 54 8.49 6.06 -1.69
CA SER A 54 9.15 7.08 -0.85
C SER A 54 8.61 7.06 0.59
N VAL A 55 7.29 6.91 0.76
CA VAL A 55 6.68 6.78 2.10
C VAL A 55 7.08 5.48 2.78
N ILE A 56 7.15 4.36 2.06
CA ILE A 56 7.61 3.07 2.62
C ILE A 56 9.04 3.20 3.15
N ASN A 57 9.95 3.76 2.35
CA ASN A 57 11.36 3.90 2.71
C ASN A 57 11.55 4.83 3.90
N SER A 58 10.94 6.01 3.87
CA SER A 58 11.00 6.95 5.00
C SER A 58 10.36 6.37 6.26
N SER A 59 9.28 5.60 6.15
CA SER A 59 8.66 4.93 7.32
C SER A 59 9.61 3.93 7.96
N LYS A 60 10.31 3.13 7.15
CA LYS A 60 11.34 2.18 7.62
C LYS A 60 12.48 2.92 8.32
N GLU A 61 13.00 3.98 7.72
CA GLU A 61 14.09 4.79 8.28
C GLU A 61 13.71 5.47 9.60
N ILE A 62 12.48 5.99 9.71
CA ILE A 62 11.95 6.59 10.94
C ILE A 62 11.95 5.55 12.06
N MET A 63 11.46 4.34 11.79
CA MET A 63 11.41 3.27 12.77
C MET A 63 12.80 2.73 13.12
N GLN A 64 13.70 2.60 12.14
CA GLN A 64 15.09 2.23 12.40
C GLN A 64 15.79 3.25 13.31
N ARG A 65 15.65 4.55 13.01
CA ARG A 65 16.20 5.62 13.84
C ARG A 65 15.64 5.57 15.27
N LYS A 66 14.33 5.36 15.40
CA LYS A 66 13.69 5.23 16.71
C LYS A 66 14.23 4.01 17.47
N ALA A 67 14.38 2.86 16.82
CA ALA A 67 14.91 1.65 17.42
C ALA A 67 16.35 1.85 17.94
N TYR A 68 17.25 2.39 17.10
CA TYR A 68 18.63 2.65 17.53
C TYR A 68 18.74 3.71 18.63
N SER A 69 17.90 4.75 18.58
CA SER A 69 17.81 5.74 19.65
C SER A 69 17.40 5.11 20.99
N LEU A 70 16.48 4.14 20.98
CA LEU A 70 16.10 3.40 22.20
C LEU A 70 17.23 2.51 22.75
N MET A 71 18.23 2.18 21.92
CA MET A 71 19.39 1.38 22.29
C MET A 71 20.64 2.23 22.61
N ASN A 72 20.54 3.57 22.59
CA ASN A 72 21.68 4.48 22.67
C ASN A 72 22.79 4.22 21.62
N ILE A 73 22.42 3.62 20.48
CA ILE A 73 23.33 3.43 19.35
C ILE A 73 23.32 4.72 18.53
N LYS A 74 24.47 5.41 18.45
CA LYS A 74 24.66 6.53 17.54
C LYS A 74 24.71 5.98 16.12
N ARG A 75 23.80 6.44 15.26
CA ARG A 75 23.81 6.08 13.84
C ARG A 75 24.53 7.16 13.05
N GLU A 76 25.41 6.75 12.14
CA GLU A 76 25.90 7.61 11.06
C GLU A 76 24.78 7.86 10.04
N ASP A 77 24.84 9.03 9.44
CA ASP A 77 23.73 9.76 8.83
C ASP A 77 23.04 8.94 7.73
N VAL A 78 21.74 8.68 7.90
CA VAL A 78 20.89 8.18 6.82
C VAL A 78 20.38 9.38 6.03
N ALA A 79 20.61 9.33 4.72
CA ALA A 79 20.21 10.35 3.77
C ALA A 79 18.77 10.82 4.01
N GLU A 80 18.59 12.13 4.06
CA GLU A 80 17.30 12.77 4.07
C GLU A 80 16.54 12.35 2.79
N CYS A 81 15.40 11.69 2.97
CA CYS A 81 14.66 11.14 1.83
C CYS A 81 14.04 12.29 1.01
N CYS A 82 14.67 12.51 -0.15
CA CYS A 82 14.27 13.23 -1.37
C CYS A 82 13.26 14.39 -1.24
N SER A 83 13.73 15.58 -1.60
CA SER A 83 12.98 16.82 -1.83
C SER A 83 12.11 16.79 -3.10
N ASP A 84 11.39 15.68 -3.34
CA ASP A 84 10.53 15.61 -4.52
C ASP A 84 9.42 16.65 -4.42
N ARG A 85 9.31 17.47 -5.48
CA ARG A 85 8.30 18.52 -5.60
C ARG A 85 6.92 17.88 -5.45
N SER A 86 6.23 18.21 -4.37
CA SER A 86 4.94 17.60 -4.08
C SER A 86 3.79 18.46 -4.58
N ASP A 87 2.85 17.83 -5.27
CA ASP A 87 1.59 18.42 -5.67
C ASP A 87 0.43 17.80 -4.89
N ARG A 88 -0.79 18.32 -5.12
CA ARG A 88 -2.01 17.85 -4.44
C ARG A 88 -2.19 16.33 -4.52
N MET A 89 -1.97 15.72 -5.69
CA MET A 89 -2.19 14.27 -5.84
C MET A 89 -1.06 13.46 -5.22
N ALA A 90 0.19 13.94 -5.34
CA ALA A 90 1.32 13.31 -4.66
C ALA A 90 1.12 13.26 -3.15
N GLU A 91 0.64 14.35 -2.52
CA GLU A 91 0.38 14.36 -1.08
C GLU A 91 -0.80 13.46 -0.69
N LEU A 92 -1.90 13.43 -1.45
CA LEU A 92 -3.01 12.50 -1.17
C LEU A 92 -2.59 11.02 -1.27
N VAL A 93 -1.76 10.68 -2.26
CA VAL A 93 -1.16 9.34 -2.39
C VAL A 93 -0.25 9.04 -1.20
N LYS A 94 0.62 9.98 -0.79
CA LYS A 94 1.53 9.81 0.34
C LYS A 94 0.80 9.70 1.68
N ILE A 95 -0.31 10.41 1.86
CA ILE A 95 -1.22 10.23 3.01
C ILE A 95 -1.79 8.81 3.01
N GLY A 96 -2.31 8.34 1.87
CA GLY A 96 -2.85 6.99 1.73
C GLY A 96 -1.80 5.92 2.05
N ALA A 97 -0.59 6.08 1.51
CA ALA A 97 0.56 5.22 1.79
C ALA A 97 0.95 5.22 3.28
N ALA A 98 1.01 6.38 3.92
CA ALA A 98 1.40 6.51 5.33
C ALA A 98 0.38 5.88 6.28
N VAL A 99 -0.91 6.02 5.95
CA VAL A 99 -1.99 5.35 6.69
C VAL A 99 -1.86 3.83 6.50
N ALA A 100 -1.64 3.36 5.27
CA ALA A 100 -1.49 1.93 4.97
C ALA A 100 -0.31 1.28 5.71
N THR A 101 0.83 1.99 5.85
CA THR A 101 2.02 1.52 6.59
C THR A 101 1.97 1.79 8.10
N ASN A 102 0.88 2.38 8.61
CA ASN A 102 0.74 2.79 10.01
C ASN A 102 1.78 3.84 10.47
N CYS A 103 2.41 4.57 9.55
CA CYS A 103 3.43 5.55 9.90
C CYS A 103 2.79 6.87 10.36
N THR A 104 2.67 7.06 11.68
CA THR A 104 2.06 8.27 12.25
C THR A 104 2.85 9.54 11.93
N THR A 105 4.17 9.45 11.84
CA THR A 105 5.04 10.59 11.51
C THR A 105 4.80 11.07 10.08
N ASN A 106 4.81 10.16 9.10
CA ASN A 106 4.49 10.51 7.71
C ASN A 106 3.02 10.93 7.55
N THR A 107 2.09 10.33 8.31
CA THR A 107 0.69 10.73 8.28
C THR A 107 0.54 12.21 8.65
N LYS A 108 1.15 12.65 9.75
CA LYS A 108 1.11 14.07 10.17
C LYS A 108 1.79 14.98 9.15
N LYS A 109 3.02 14.63 8.76
CA LYS A 109 3.82 15.40 7.79
C LYS A 109 3.04 15.66 6.48
N HIS A 110 2.49 14.61 5.89
CA HIS A 110 1.82 14.73 4.59
C HIS A 110 0.43 15.38 4.69
N ILE A 111 -0.26 15.28 5.84
CA ILE A 111 -1.47 16.09 6.10
C ILE A 111 -1.12 17.57 6.17
N GLU A 112 -0.07 17.95 6.91
CA GLU A 112 0.37 19.34 7.02
C GLU A 112 0.77 19.93 5.66
N LEU A 113 1.51 19.16 4.85
CA LEU A 113 1.89 19.55 3.49
C LEU A 113 0.68 19.62 2.54
N ALA A 114 -0.27 18.70 2.62
CA ALA A 114 -1.50 18.78 1.83
C ALA A 114 -2.30 20.04 2.16
N ILE A 115 -2.45 20.37 3.44
CA ILE A 115 -3.14 21.58 3.89
C ILE A 115 -2.43 22.83 3.37
N SER A 116 -1.09 22.88 3.41
CA SER A 116 -0.33 24.04 2.90
C SER A 116 -0.45 24.22 1.37
N LEU A 117 -0.72 23.15 0.63
CA LEU A 117 -1.05 23.17 -0.80
C LEU A 117 -2.52 23.50 -1.09
N GLY A 118 -3.34 23.75 -0.06
CA GLY A 118 -4.76 24.08 -0.21
C GLY A 118 -5.67 22.88 -0.47
N VAL A 119 -5.20 21.65 -0.21
CA VAL A 119 -6.05 20.44 -0.28
C VAL A 119 -7.10 20.51 0.83
N SER A 120 -8.36 20.27 0.47
CA SER A 120 -9.44 20.37 1.44
C SER A 120 -9.42 19.23 2.45
N SER A 121 -9.86 19.50 3.68
CA SER A 121 -10.01 18.45 4.71
C SER A 121 -10.88 17.29 4.22
N LYS A 122 -11.87 17.55 3.35
CA LYS A 122 -12.74 16.53 2.79
C LYS A 122 -12.00 15.54 1.89
N GLU A 123 -11.08 16.02 1.06
CA GLU A 123 -10.26 15.16 0.20
C GLU A 123 -9.31 14.30 1.04
N ILE A 124 -8.71 14.89 2.08
CA ILE A 124 -7.85 14.20 3.04
C ILE A 124 -8.63 13.09 3.76
N GLU A 125 -9.85 13.39 4.25
CA GLU A 125 -10.73 12.41 4.88
C GLU A 125 -11.06 11.23 3.96
N ILE A 126 -11.35 11.50 2.68
CA ILE A 126 -11.62 10.45 1.70
C ILE A 126 -10.38 9.58 1.51
N ALA A 127 -9.20 10.18 1.31
CA ALA A 127 -7.94 9.45 1.14
C ALA A 127 -7.64 8.55 2.36
N VAL A 128 -7.77 9.09 3.58
CA VAL A 128 -7.58 8.36 4.84
C VAL A 128 -8.59 7.21 4.97
N GLY A 129 -9.87 7.47 4.66
CA GLY A 129 -10.93 6.48 4.71
C GLY A 129 -10.66 5.29 3.79
N MET A 130 -10.29 5.57 2.54
CA MET A 130 -9.93 4.53 1.57
C MET A 130 -8.71 3.72 2.02
N ALA A 131 -7.65 4.39 2.46
CA ALA A 131 -6.43 3.73 2.93
C ALA A 131 -6.69 2.84 4.16
N LYS A 132 -7.57 3.24 5.08
CA LYS A 132 -8.01 2.40 6.21
C LYS A 132 -8.68 1.11 5.76
N VAL A 133 -9.57 1.19 4.76
CA VAL A 133 -10.26 0.02 4.21
C VAL A 133 -9.25 -0.92 3.54
N ILE A 134 -8.34 -0.39 2.73
CA ILE A 134 -7.31 -1.18 2.04
C ILE A 134 -6.38 -1.85 3.05
N ARG A 135 -5.93 -1.13 4.07
CA ARG A 135 -5.11 -1.69 5.15
C ARG A 135 -5.82 -2.83 5.88
N LYS A 136 -7.11 -2.67 6.17
CA LYS A 136 -7.91 -3.74 6.78
C LYS A 136 -7.97 -4.96 5.87
N LYS A 137 -8.27 -4.78 4.58
CA LYS A 137 -8.32 -5.87 3.59
C LYS A 137 -6.97 -6.54 3.39
N ALA A 138 -5.88 -5.79 3.41
CA ALA A 138 -4.54 -6.34 3.35
C ALA A 138 -4.27 -7.32 4.51
N GLY A 139 -4.69 -6.96 5.73
CA GLY A 139 -4.65 -7.87 6.88
C GLY A 139 -5.49 -9.12 6.66
N GLU A 140 -6.76 -8.97 6.26
CA GLU A 140 -7.65 -10.11 5.98
C GLU A 140 -7.08 -11.07 4.91
N PHE A 141 -6.45 -10.54 3.86
CA PHE A 141 -5.81 -11.36 2.83
C PHE A 141 -4.51 -12.02 3.29
N ALA A 142 -3.75 -11.39 4.19
CA ALA A 142 -2.61 -12.01 4.81
C ALA A 142 -3.05 -13.18 5.70
N ASP A 143 -4.10 -13.01 6.50
CA ASP A 143 -4.67 -14.07 7.34
C ASP A 143 -5.22 -15.23 6.49
N GLN A 144 -5.84 -14.92 5.34
CA GLN A 144 -6.26 -15.92 4.37
C GLN A 144 -5.07 -16.71 3.83
N ALA A 145 -3.96 -16.06 3.46
CA ALA A 145 -2.77 -16.73 2.94
C ALA A 145 -2.12 -17.65 3.98
N VAL A 146 -2.18 -17.29 5.27
CA VAL A 146 -1.77 -18.18 6.37
C VAL A 146 -2.64 -19.44 6.39
N SER A 147 -3.96 -19.29 6.30
CA SER A 147 -4.89 -20.43 6.30
C SER A 147 -4.65 -21.36 5.10
N GLU A 148 -4.48 -20.80 3.90
CA GLU A 148 -4.18 -21.56 2.68
C GLU A 148 -2.85 -22.33 2.79
N GLY A 149 -1.79 -21.67 3.29
CA GLY A 149 -0.48 -22.29 3.47
C GLY A 149 -0.47 -23.43 4.50
N LEU A 150 -1.25 -23.30 5.58
CA LEU A 150 -1.36 -24.35 6.61
C LEU A 150 -2.20 -25.56 6.16
N HIS A 151 -3.12 -25.39 5.20
CA HIS A 151 -3.99 -26.46 4.69
C HIS A 151 -3.46 -27.15 3.42
N THR A 152 -2.23 -26.86 2.99
CA THR A 152 -1.65 -27.44 1.76
C THR A 152 -1.03 -28.84 1.97
N GLU A 153 -1.02 -29.39 3.19
CA GLU A 153 -0.65 -30.79 3.43
C GLU A 153 -1.89 -31.69 3.53
N VAL A 154 -2.16 -32.45 2.46
CA VAL A 154 -2.48 -33.90 2.37
C VAL A 154 -3.19 -34.17 1.03
N ILE A 155 -2.41 -34.48 -0.01
CA ILE A 155 -2.77 -35.52 -0.98
C ILE A 155 -1.50 -36.34 -1.20
N VAL A 156 -1.36 -37.41 -0.41
CA VAL A 156 -0.44 -38.50 -0.76
C VAL A 156 -1.23 -39.36 -1.75
N GLU A 157 -0.80 -39.38 -3.02
CA GLU A 157 -1.35 -40.30 -4.02
C GLU A 157 -0.98 -41.74 -3.64
N GLU A 158 -1.87 -42.46 -2.96
CA GLU A 158 -1.86 -43.93 -2.98
C GLU A 158 -2.46 -44.41 -4.30
N ASN A 159 -1.65 -44.45 -5.36
CA ASN A 159 -1.90 -45.35 -6.47
C ASN A 159 -1.36 -46.75 -6.11
N ALA A 160 -2.06 -47.42 -5.20
CA ALA A 160 -1.95 -48.87 -5.06
C ALA A 160 -2.73 -49.51 -6.23
N THR A 161 -2.00 -49.93 -7.25
CA THR A 161 -2.50 -50.71 -8.38
C THR A 161 -3.06 -52.04 -7.88
N ALA A 162 -4.37 -52.10 -7.68
CA ALA A 162 -5.12 -53.34 -7.57
C ALA A 162 -5.75 -53.70 -8.93
N SER A 163 -5.50 -54.94 -9.34
CA SER A 163 -6.21 -55.74 -10.34
C SER A 163 -5.88 -55.56 -11.83
N SER A 164 -5.21 -56.59 -12.37
CA SER A 164 -5.74 -57.29 -13.53
C SER A 164 -5.58 -58.79 -13.31
N GLY A 165 -6.68 -59.42 -12.89
CA GLY A 165 -6.83 -60.86 -13.03
C GLY A 165 -6.93 -61.20 -14.52
N CYS A 166 -6.17 -62.18 -14.97
CA CYS A 166 -6.46 -62.86 -16.22
C CYS A 166 -7.13 -64.19 -15.85
N GLY A 167 -8.44 -64.24 -15.99
CA GLY A 167 -9.15 -65.50 -16.20
C GLY A 167 -9.22 -65.72 -17.70
N CYS A 168 -8.52 -66.76 -18.17
CA CYS A 168 -8.75 -67.60 -19.36
C CYS A 168 -7.57 -68.59 -19.42
#